data_AF-A0A931CZ65-F1
#
_entry.id   AF-A0A931CZ65-F1
#
_cell.length_a   1.000
_cell.length_b   1.000
_cell.length_c   1.000
_cell.angle_alpha   90.00
_cell.angle_beta   90.00
_cell.angle_gamma   90.00
#
_symmetry.space_group_name_H-M   'P 1'
#
loop_
_entity.id
_entity.type
_entity.pdbx_description
1 polymer ?
#
loop_
_entity_poly.entity_id
_entity_poly.type
_entity_poly.pdbx_seq_one_letter_code
_entity_poly.pdbx_strand_id
1 'polypeptide(L)' 'MESCKVKTVLMPFTSGMSLDYAVTPEDRLTHAVQLMLFYGINRIAVVQNGHPMGIVRLEDALEKLGLKKYV' A
#
# COMPACT_ATOMS: atom_id res chain seq x y z
N MET A 1 10.31 -16.01 8.67
CA MET A 1 9.59 -14.74 8.85
C MET A 1 9.48 -14.09 7.48
N GLU A 2 8.46 -14.47 6.70
CA GLU A 2 8.33 -14.00 5.32
C GLU A 2 7.83 -12.55 5.33
N SER A 3 8.68 -11.60 4.96
CA SER A 3 8.28 -10.20 4.80
C SER A 3 7.28 -10.10 3.65
N CYS A 4 6.00 -9.92 3.97
CA CYS A 4 4.99 -9.52 3.00
C CYS A 4 5.29 -8.10 2.52
N LYS A 5 5.89 -8.00 1.33
CA LYS A 5 6.27 -6.74 0.68
C LYS A 5 5.14 -6.21 -0.19
N VAL A 6 5.09 -4.89 -0.30
CA VAL A 6 4.11 -4.11 -1.07
C VAL A 6 4.12 -4.46 -2.57
N LYS A 7 5.21 -5.02 -3.10
CA LYS A 7 5.33 -5.59 -4.47
C LYS A 7 4.13 -6.46 -4.91
N THR A 8 3.45 -7.12 -3.98
CA THR A 8 2.47 -8.16 -4.30
C THR A 8 1.08 -7.64 -4.72
N VAL A 9 0.79 -6.33 -4.55
CA VAL A 9 -0.57 -5.79 -4.67
C VAL A 9 -0.65 -4.58 -5.62
N LEU A 10 0.01 -4.68 -6.76
CA LEU A 10 0.22 -3.54 -7.65
C LEU A 10 -0.92 -3.42 -8.70
N MET A 11 -1.70 -2.33 -8.66
CA MET A 11 -2.63 -1.96 -9.73
C MET A 11 -2.08 -0.80 -10.58
N PRO A 12 -2.34 -0.73 -11.89
CA PRO A 12 -1.84 0.34 -12.76
C PRO A 12 -2.37 1.72 -12.33
N PHE A 13 -1.46 2.69 -12.25
CA PHE A 13 -1.72 4.06 -11.81
C PHE A 13 -2.71 4.78 -12.74
N THR A 14 -3.81 5.28 -12.19
CA THR A 14 -4.79 6.12 -12.89
C THR A 14 -4.58 7.57 -12.46
N SER A 15 -4.23 8.43 -13.42
CA SER A 15 -3.94 9.87 -13.22
C SER A 15 -5.10 10.54 -12.46
N GLY A 16 -4.87 10.94 -11.22
CA GLY A 16 -5.91 11.49 -10.33
C GLY A 16 -5.67 11.33 -8.83
N MET A 17 -4.59 10.68 -8.40
CA MET A 17 -4.22 10.61 -6.97
C MET A 17 -3.19 11.67 -6.60
N SER A 18 -3.49 12.39 -5.52
CA SER A 18 -2.51 13.15 -4.74
C SER A 18 -1.35 12.23 -4.36
N LEU A 19 -0.17 12.51 -4.92
CA LEU A 19 1.09 11.79 -4.64
C LEU A 19 1.71 12.20 -3.30
N ASP A 20 1.03 13.02 -2.50
CA ASP A 20 1.52 13.53 -1.22
C ASP A 20 1.97 12.42 -0.25
N TYR A 21 1.40 11.22 -0.38
CA TYR A 21 1.74 10.06 0.44
C TYR A 21 2.02 8.84 -0.47
N ALA A 22 3.31 8.50 -0.61
CA ALA A 22 3.78 7.36 -1.38
C ALA A 22 4.72 6.48 -0.54
N VAL A 23 4.65 5.17 -0.76
CA VAL A 23 5.54 4.16 -0.14
C VAL A 23 6.35 3.42 -1.19
N THR A 24 7.49 2.86 -0.80
CA THR A 24 8.26 2.02 -1.71
C THR A 24 7.71 0.58 -1.70
N PRO A 25 7.84 -0.19 -2.79
CA PRO A 25 7.46 -1.60 -2.80
C PRO A 25 8.35 -2.46 -1.87
N GLU A 26 9.46 -1.90 -1.41
CA GLU A 26 10.42 -2.50 -0.48
C GLU A 26 10.03 -2.26 0.99
N ASP A 27 9.20 -1.24 1.24
CA ASP A 27 8.64 -0.99 2.56
C ASP A 27 7.75 -2.13 3.04
N ARG A 28 7.64 -2.22 4.37
CA ARG A 28 6.76 -3.18 5.01
C ARG A 28 5.31 -2.79 4.73
N LEU A 29 4.47 -3.79 4.46
CA LEU A 29 3.04 -3.57 4.29
C LEU A 29 2.40 -2.94 5.55
N THR A 30 2.91 -3.26 6.74
CA THR A 30 2.50 -2.62 8.00
C THR A 30 2.78 -1.12 8.03
N HIS A 31 3.88 -0.67 7.41
CA HIS A 31 4.22 0.74 7.34
C HIS A 31 3.23 1.49 6.43
N ALA A 32 2.89 0.90 5.28
CA ALA A 32 1.86 1.43 4.39
C ALA A 32 0.49 1.53 5.10
N VAL A 33 0.09 0.48 5.84
CA VAL A 33 -1.15 0.49 6.63
C VAL A 33 -1.11 1.55 7.75
N GLN A 34 0.02 1.71 8.44
CA GLN A 34 0.16 2.78 9.45
C GLN A 34 -0.01 4.17 8.86
N LEU A 35 0.59 4.44 7.70
CA LEU A 35 0.43 5.72 7.00
C LEU A 35 -1.03 5.93 6.59
N MET A 36 -1.66 4.90 6.04
CA MET A 36 -3.09 4.92 5.70
C MET A 36 -3.98 5.28 6.89
N LEU A 37 -3.76 4.64 8.05
CA LEU A 37 -4.50 4.92 9.28
C LEU A 37 -4.20 6.31 9.85
N PHE A 38 -2.93 6.74 9.80
CA PHE A 38 -2.50 8.03 10.32
C PHE A 38 -3.09 9.20 9.53
N TYR A 39 -3.13 9.08 8.20
CA TYR A 39 -3.70 10.11 7.32
C TYR A 39 -5.19 9.93 7.04
N GLY A 40 -5.81 8.84 7.51
CA GLY A 40 -7.22 8.53 7.23
C GLY A 40 -7.49 8.24 5.74
N ILE A 41 -6.50 7.74 5.01
CA ILE A 41 -6.61 7.40 3.58
C ILE A 41 -6.71 5.89 3.40
N ASN A 42 -7.63 5.45 2.56
CA ASN A 42 -7.82 4.01 2.27
C ASN A 42 -6.94 3.52 1.12
N ARG A 43 -6.11 4.40 0.54
CA ARG A 43 -5.34 4.17 -0.69
C ARG A 43 -4.01 4.89 -0.57
N ILE A 44 -2.93 4.25 -0.98
CA ILE A 44 -1.60 4.86 -1.02
C ILE A 44 -0.93 4.53 -2.35
N ALA A 45 -0.17 5.48 -2.90
CA ALA A 45 0.61 5.25 -4.10
C ALA A 45 1.89 4.48 -3.73
N VAL A 46 2.30 3.56 -4.61
CA VAL A 46 3.57 2.86 -4.52
C VAL A 46 4.51 3.43 -5.57
N VAL A 47 5.59 4.07 -5.13
CA VAL A 47 6.57 4.71 -5.99
C VAL A 47 7.93 4.09 -5.70
N GLN A 48 8.65 3.70 -6.76
CA GLN A 48 10.03 3.21 -6.64
C GLN A 48 10.90 3.93 -7.65
N ASN A 49 12.04 4.48 -7.22
CA ASN A 49 13.02 5.13 -8.10
C ASN A 49 12.38 6.17 -9.04
N GLY A 50 11.46 6.98 -8.52
CA GLY A 50 10.75 8.02 -9.30
C GLY A 50 9.67 7.49 -10.24
N HIS A 51 9.43 6.18 -10.29
CA HIS A 51 8.37 5.59 -11.10
C HIS A 51 7.19 5.16 -10.21
N PRO A 52 5.98 5.68 -10.47
CA PRO A 52 4.78 5.14 -9.85
C PRO A 52 4.58 3.71 -10.36
N MET A 53 4.79 2.76 -9.47
CA MET A 53 4.59 1.34 -9.75
C MET A 53 3.10 1.01 -9.71
N GLY A 54 2.36 1.58 -8.77
CA GLY A 54 0.92 1.38 -8.68
C GLY A 54 0.27 1.96 -7.45
N ILE A 55 -0.89 1.43 -7.07
CA ILE A 55 -1.65 1.85 -5.89
C ILE A 55 -1.96 0.61 -5.04
N VAL A 56 -1.82 0.76 -3.73
CA VAL A 56 -2.28 -0.25 -2.75
C VAL A 56 -3.46 0.30 -1.98
N ARG A 57 -4.48 -0.55 -1.81
CA ARG A 57 -5.65 -0.27 -0.99
C ARG A 57 -5.46 -0.85 0.40
N LEU A 58 -6.03 -0.19 1.40
CA LEU A 58 -5.99 -0.62 2.79
C LEU A 58 -6.62 -2.01 2.97
N GLU A 59 -7.76 -2.25 2.33
CA GLU A 59 -8.48 -3.54 2.33
C GLU A 59 -7.58 -4.70 1.88
N ASP A 60 -6.92 -4.52 0.73
CA ASP A 60 -6.05 -5.53 0.11
C ASP A 60 -4.77 -5.73 0.94
N ALA A 61 -4.23 -4.64 1.49
CA ALA A 61 -3.08 -4.69 2.40
C ALA A 61 -3.40 -5.48 3.68
N LEU A 62 -4.59 -5.28 4.26
CA LEU A 62 -5.06 -5.99 5.45
C LEU A 62 -5.31 -7.47 5.15
N GLU A 63 -5.94 -7.79 4.01
CA GLU A 63 -6.13 -9.17 3.56
C GLU A 63 -4.78 -9.88 3.41
N LYS A 64 -3.80 -9.22 2.78
CA LYS A 64 -2.46 -9.76 2.61
C LYS A 64 -1.70 -9.93 3.92
N LEU A 65 -1.96 -9.09 4.91
CA LEU A 65 -1.39 -9.24 6.25
C LEU A 65 -1.96 -10.44 7.02
N GLY A 66 -3.03 -11.08 6.51
CA GLY A 66 -3.71 -12.17 7.19
C GLY A 66 -4.55 -11.70 8.38
N LEU A 67 -4.89 -10.40 8.46
CA LEU A 67 -5.73 -9.83 9.50
C LEU A 67 -7.23 -10.10 9.29
N LYS A 68 -7.58 -11.08 8.46
CA LYS A 68 -8.96 -11.52 8.25
C LYS A 68 -9.45 -12.23 9.52
N LYS A 69 -9.83 -11.45 10.53
CA LYS A 69 -10.84 -11.89 11.50
C LYS A 69 -12.18 -11.85 10.77
N TYR A 70 -12.77 -13.03 10.60
CA TYR A 70 -14.18 -13.22 10.28
C TYR A 70 -15.03 -12.17 11.03
N VAL A 71 -15.69 -11.30 10.26
CA VAL A 71 -16.94 -10.64 10.66
C VAL A 71 -18.05 -11.36 9.92
#